data_AF-A0A2V8JZB8-F1
#
_entry.id   AF-A0A2V8JZB8-F1
#
_cell.length_a   1.000
_cell.length_b   1.000
_cell.length_c   1.000
_cell.angle_alpha   90.00
_cell.angle_beta   90.00
_cell.angle_gamma   90.00
#
_symmetry.space_group_name_H-M   'P 1'
#
loop_
_entity.id
_entity.type
_entity.pdbx_description
1 polymer ?
#
loop_
_entity_poly.entity_id
_entity_poly.type
_entity_poly.pdbx_seq_one_letter_code
_entity_poly.pdbx_strand_id
1 'polypeptide(L)' 'RSYAETMDAWRSTCPRLTTWEDALIRGLVQVEWDGDATHDLIVSLTALGRSALDAASRDQKKAMRVSAGASGTTPR' A
#
# COMPACT_ATOMS: atom_id res chain seq x y z
N ARG A 1 -12.05 -4.17 -4.34
CA ARG A 1 -11.02 -5.23 -4.21
C ARG A 1 -11.41 -6.06 -3.01
N SER A 2 -11.44 -7.39 -3.11
CA SER A 2 -11.73 -8.21 -1.92
C SER A 2 -10.55 -8.15 -0.95
N TYR A 3 -10.84 -8.37 0.32
CA TYR A 3 -9.87 -8.37 1.40
C TYR A 3 -8.81 -9.45 1.20
N ALA A 4 -9.21 -10.64 0.73
CA ALA A 4 -8.28 -11.72 0.41
C ALA A 4 -7.25 -11.30 -0.65
N GLU A 5 -7.72 -10.71 -1.76
CA GLU A 5 -6.86 -10.20 -2.84
C GLU A 5 -5.94 -9.07 -2.34
N THR A 6 -6.47 -8.14 -1.53
CA THR A 6 -5.66 -7.06 -0.96
C THR A 6 -4.60 -7.60 0.00
N MET A 7 -4.93 -8.56 0.85
CA MET A 7 -4.00 -9.20 1.79
C MET A 7 -2.92 -10.03 1.11
N ASP A 8 -3.23 -10.63 -0.03
CA ASP A 8 -2.25 -11.36 -0.85
C ASP A 8 -1.23 -10.38 -1.48
N ALA A 9 -1.74 -9.35 -2.16
CA ALA A 9 -0.90 -8.29 -2.75
C ALA A 9 -0.09 -7.52 -1.69
N TRP A 10 -0.64 -7.32 -0.49
CA TRP A 10 0.08 -6.66 0.60
C TRP A 10 1.23 -7.51 1.12
N ARG A 11 1.00 -8.81 1.36
CA ARG A 11 2.03 -9.75 1.83
C ARG A 11 3.19 -9.90 0.85
N SER A 12 2.93 -9.84 -0.46
CA SER A 12 4.00 -9.91 -1.47
C SER A 12 4.88 -8.65 -1.50
N THR A 13 4.36 -7.51 -1.06
CA THR A 13 5.02 -6.20 -1.18
C THR A 13 5.64 -5.72 0.13
N CYS A 14 5.10 -6.14 1.29
CA CYS A 14 5.58 -5.72 2.60
C CYS A 14 5.47 -6.86 3.63
N PRO A 15 6.59 -7.32 4.23
CA PRO A 15 6.58 -8.40 5.21
C PRO A 15 6.02 -7.98 6.59
N ARG A 16 5.67 -6.71 6.79
CA ARG A 16 5.14 -6.20 8.07
C ARG A 16 3.65 -5.94 7.98
N LEU A 17 2.88 -6.79 8.64
CA LEU A 17 1.42 -6.66 8.81
C LEU A 17 1.05 -5.38 9.58
N THR A 18 1.92 -4.88 10.45
CA THR A 18 1.68 -3.69 11.28
C THR A 18 1.38 -2.41 10.49
N THR A 19 1.92 -2.26 9.28
CA THR A 19 1.60 -1.10 8.43
C THR A 19 0.15 -1.12 7.95
N TRP A 20 -0.43 -2.31 7.76
CA TRP A 20 -1.84 -2.46 7.39
C TRP A 20 -2.77 -2.02 8.53
N GLU A 21 -2.47 -2.47 9.75
CA GLU A 21 -3.25 -2.10 10.94
C GLU A 21 -3.19 -0.60 11.21
N ASP A 22 -2.01 0.03 11.10
CA ASP A 22 -1.87 1.48 11.25
C ASP A 22 -2.67 2.24 10.18
N ALA A 23 -2.73 1.71 8.94
CA ALA A 23 -3.53 2.31 7.88
C ALA A 23 -5.05 2.23 8.15
N LEU A 24 -5.52 1.14 8.76
CA LEU A 24 -6.91 1.01 9.22
C LEU A 24 -7.21 1.96 10.38
N ILE A 25 -6.34 2.01 11.40
CA ILE A 25 -6.48 2.89 12.57
C ILE A 25 -6.50 4.36 12.15
N ARG A 26 -5.68 4.75 11.17
CA ARG A 26 -5.64 6.11 10.62
C ARG A 26 -6.81 6.41 9.67
N GLY A 27 -7.66 5.43 9.37
CA GLY A 27 -8.77 5.59 8.42
C GLY A 27 -8.31 5.87 7.00
N LEU A 28 -7.11 5.41 6.61
CA LEU A 28 -6.63 5.47 5.22
C LEU A 28 -7.35 4.44 4.34
N VAL A 29 -7.76 3.33 4.94
CA VAL A 29 -8.49 2.25 4.29
C VAL A 29 -9.71 1.90 5.13
N GLN A 30 -10.80 1.59 4.46
CA GLN A 30 -12.01 1.04 5.08
C GLN A 30 -12.23 -0.38 4.55
N VAL A 31 -12.66 -1.26 5.46
CA VAL A 31 -13.06 -2.62 5.13
C VAL A 31 -14.53 -2.73 5.48
N GLU A 32 -15.33 -3.04 4.48
CA GLU A 32 -16.78 -3.19 4.63
C GLU A 32 -17.21 -4.56 4.13
N TRP A 33 -18.35 -5.05 4.59
CA TRP A 33 -18.92 -6.27 4.01
C TRP A 33 -19.58 -5.97 2.67
N ASP A 34 -19.29 -6.82 1.69
CA ASP A 34 -20.11 -6.91 0.49
C ASP A 34 -21.45 -7.48 0.95
N GLY A 35 -22.51 -6.67 0.95
CA GLY A 35 -23.84 -7.07 1.41
C GLY A 35 -24.52 -8.14 0.55
N ASP A 36 -23.79 -8.79 -0.35
CA ASP A 36 -24.23 -9.89 -1.19
C ASP A 36 -23.86 -11.24 -0.53
N ALA A 37 -24.49 -12.34 -0.95
CA ALA A 37 -24.54 -13.61 -0.21
C ALA A 37 -23.17 -14.29 0.05
N THR A 38 -22.12 -13.81 -0.60
CA THR A 38 -20.72 -14.17 -0.35
C THR A 38 -20.21 -13.29 0.78
N HIS A 39 -19.84 -13.87 1.92
CA HIS A 39 -19.32 -13.16 3.11
C HIS A 39 -17.93 -12.54 2.86
N ASP A 40 -17.78 -11.80 1.78
CA ASP A 40 -16.55 -11.20 1.31
C ASP A 40 -16.43 -9.80 1.91
N LEU A 41 -15.26 -9.56 2.48
CA LEU A 41 -14.87 -8.23 2.93
C LEU A 41 -14.31 -7.49 1.73
N ILE A 42 -14.79 -6.29 1.47
CA ILE A 42 -14.27 -5.39 0.44
C ILE A 42 -13.38 -4.35 1.08
N VAL A 43 -12.21 -4.12 0.50
CA VAL A 43 -11.31 -3.03 0.88
C VAL A 43 -11.52 -1.85 -0.06
N SER A 44 -11.81 -0.69 0.53
CA SER A 44 -11.98 0.58 -0.16
C SER A 44 -11.05 1.66 0.41
N LEU A 45 -10.39 2.40 -0.47
CA LEU A 45 -9.52 3.52 -0.11
C LEU A 45 -10.35 4.74 0.26
N THR A 46 -10.08 5.33 1.42
CA THR A 46 -10.70 6.60 1.80
C THR A 46 -10.04 7.77 1.04
N ALA A 47 -10.65 8.95 1.09
CA ALA A 47 -10.06 10.17 0.53
C ALA A 47 -8.70 10.50 1.16
N LEU A 48 -8.56 10.25 2.47
CA LEU A 48 -7.31 10.40 3.22
C LEU A 48 -6.26 9.41 2.69
N GLY A 49 -6.63 8.14 2.52
CA GLY A 49 -5.75 7.10 1.99
C GLY A 49 -5.25 7.38 0.59
N ARG A 50 -6.13 7.90 -0.29
CA ARG A 50 -5.75 8.32 -1.65
C ARG A 50 -4.75 9.47 -1.64
N SER A 51 -4.93 10.45 -0.76
CA SER A 51 -4.00 11.57 -0.61
C SER A 51 -2.64 11.11 -0.09
N ALA A 52 -2.63 10.21 0.90
CA ALA A 52 -1.40 9.62 1.44
C ALA A 52 -0.69 8.73 0.42
N LEU A 53 -1.42 7.96 -0.39
CA LEU A 53 -0.86 7.13 -1.45
C LEU A 53 -0.25 7.98 -2.56
N ASP A 54 -0.89 9.09 -2.94
CA ASP A 54 -0.30 10.04 -3.89
C ASP A 54 1.03 10.60 -3.35
N ALA A 55 1.06 11.04 -2.09
CA ALA A 55 2.28 11.52 -1.44
C ALA A 55 3.38 10.43 -1.37
N ALA A 56 3.03 9.22 -0.95
CA ALA A 56 3.95 8.09 -0.85
C ALA A 56 4.45 7.59 -2.21
N SER A 57 3.59 7.60 -3.24
CA SER A 57 3.97 7.22 -4.59
C SER A 57 5.01 8.18 -5.18
N ARG A 58 4.93 9.48 -4.85
CA ARG A 58 5.97 10.46 -5.20
C ARG A 58 7.28 10.18 -4.47
N ASP A 59 7.22 9.78 -3.20
CA ASP A 59 8.40 9.43 -2.41
C ASP A 59 9.08 8.14 -2.91
N GLN A 60 8.32 7.07 -3.17
CA GLN A 60 8.80 5.85 -3.84
C GLN A 60 9.43 6.15 -5.21
N LYS A 61 8.78 7.00 -6.02
CA LYS A 61 9.30 7.41 -7.33
C LYS A 61 10.57 8.25 -7.20
N LYS A 62 10.70 9.06 -6.14
CA LYS A 62 11.92 9.80 -5.81
C LYS A 62 13.03 8.85 -5.33
N ALA A 63 12.73 7.91 -4.44
CA ALA A 63 13.65 6.90 -3.95
C ALA A 63 14.20 6.03 -5.09
N MET A 64 13.33 5.55 -5.99
CA MET A 64 13.76 4.75 -7.14
C MET A 64 14.64 5.53 -8.13
N ARG A 65 14.39 6.84 -8.29
CA ARG A 65 15.27 7.71 -9.10
C ARG A 65 16.63 7.95 -8.44
N VAL A 66 16.69 8.02 -7.12
CA VAL A 66 17.96 8.12 -6.36
C VAL A 66 18.75 6.80 -6.45
N SER A 67 18.07 5.65 -6.36
CA SER A 67 18.72 4.33 -6.50
C SER A 67 19.23 4.07 -7.93
N ALA A 68 18.54 4.56 -8.96
CA ALA A 68 18.99 4.47 -10.35
C ALA A 68 20.20 5.38 -10.67
N GLY A 69 20.48 6.38 -9.83
CA GLY A 69 21.62 7.29 -9.98
C GLY A 69 22.91 6.84 -9.26
N ALA A 70 22.89 5.74 -8.50
CA ALA A 70 24.00 5.33 -7.64
C ALA A 70 24.94 4.27 -8.26
N SER A 71 24.73 3.85 -9.52
CA SER A 71 25.75 3.08 -10.26
C SER A 71 26.68 4.04 -11.01
N GLY A 72 27.58 4.69 -10.28
CA GLY A 72 28.60 5.55 -10.87
C GLY A 72 29.87 5.57 -10.03
N THR A 73 30.91 4.90 -10.55
CA THR A 73 32.34 4.99 -10.22
C THR A 73 32.86 4.18 -9.02
N THR A 74 33.43 3.02 -9.33
CA THR A 74 34.52 2.41 -8.56
C THR A 74 35.83 2.81 -9.25
N PRO A 75 36.73 3.57 -8.62
CA PRO A 75 38.07 3.79 -9.16
C PRO A 75 39.02 2.70 -8.67
N ARG A 76 39.80 2.10 -9.58
CA ARG A 76 41.14 1.60 -9.31
C ARG A 76 42.01 1.70 -10.54
#